data_AF-A0A528V2K3-F1
#
_entry.id   AF-A0A528V2K3-F1
#
_cell.length_a   1.000
_cell.length_b   1.000
_cell.length_c   1.000
_cell.angle_alpha   90.00
_cell.angle_beta   90.00
_cell.angle_gamma   90.00
#
_symmetry.space_group_name_H-M   'P 1'
#
loop_
_entity.id
_entity.type
_entity.pdbx_description
1 polymer ?
#
loop_
_entity_poly.entity_id
_entity_poly.type
_entity_poly.pdbx_seq_one_letter_code
_entity_poly.pdbx_strand_id
1 'polypeptide(L)' 'FIPLTFLAGVWGMNFDPEASPWNMPELKAQYGYPAALVFMAVVALGLVAFFRWKKWL' A
#
# COMPACT_ATOMS: atom_id res chain seq x y z
N PHE A 1 1.57 -12.98 3.65
CA PHE A 1 2.75 -12.13 3.91
C PHE A 1 3.25 -11.38 2.68
N ILE A 2 3.33 -12.02 1.50
CA ILE A 2 3.84 -11.41 0.24
C ILE A 2 3.25 -10.03 -0.14
N PRO A 3 1.92 -9.79 -0.12
CA PRO A 3 1.36 -8.56 -0.70
C PRO A 3 1.59 -7.29 0.14
N LEU A 4 1.62 -7.41 1.47
CA LEU A 4 1.87 -6.26 2.36
C LEU A 4 3.34 -5.85 2.36
N THR A 5 4.25 -6.83 2.37
CA THR A 5 5.69 -6.58 2.31
C THR A 5 6.08 -5.96 0.97
N PHE A 6 5.42 -6.36 -0.13
CA PHE A 6 5.58 -5.72 -1.44
C PHE A 6 5.12 -4.24 -1.42
N LEU A 7 3.94 -3.95 -0.85
CA LEU A 7 3.45 -2.56 -0.72
C LEU A 7 4.38 -1.69 0.13
N ALA A 8 4.84 -2.21 1.27
CA ALA A 8 5.78 -1.51 2.15
C ALA A 8 7.15 -1.29 1.47
N GLY A 9 7.61 -2.25 0.65
CA GLY A 9 8.81 -2.11 -0.16
C GLY A 9 8.68 -1.03 -1.22
N VAL A 10 7.55 -0.99 -1.95
CA VAL A 10 7.27 0.04 -2.96
C VAL A 10 7.17 1.43 -2.33
N TRP A 11 6.41 1.63 -1.24
CA TRP A 11 6.37 2.95 -0.58
C TRP A 11 7.60 3.31 0.26
N GLY A 12 8.49 2.36 0.55
CA GLY A 12 9.77 2.60 1.21
C GLY A 12 10.89 3.05 0.27
N MET A 13 10.65 3.03 -1.05
CA MET A 13 11.61 3.55 -2.03
C MET A 13 11.63 5.08 -2.01
N ASN A 14 12.83 5.65 -2.18
CA ASN A 14 13.04 7.10 -2.29
C ASN A 14 12.54 7.61 -3.66
N PHE A 15 11.22 7.63 -3.84
CA PHE A 15 10.60 8.28 -4.99
C PHE A 15 10.64 9.79 -4.78
N ASP A 16 11.34 10.48 -5.67
CA ASP A 16 11.47 11.94 -5.64
C ASP A 16 10.32 12.58 -6.46
N PRO A 17 9.33 13.24 -5.82
CA PRO A 17 8.18 13.81 -6.51
C PRO A 17 8.54 15.02 -7.38
N GLU A 18 9.76 15.57 -7.25
CA GLU A 18 10.24 16.71 -8.05
C GLU A 18 10.87 16.27 -9.37
N ALA A 19 11.36 15.03 -9.45
CA ALA A 19 11.99 14.49 -10.66
C ALA A 19 10.98 14.15 -11.77
N SER A 20 9.72 13.86 -11.43
CA SER A 20 8.64 13.66 -12.40
C SER A 20 7.27 13.75 -11.71
N PRO A 21 6.24 14.38 -12.32
CA PRO A 21 4.88 14.43 -11.78
C PRO A 21 4.23 13.05 -11.54
N TRP A 22 4.79 12.01 -12.16
CA TRP A 22 4.35 10.63 -12.06
C TRP A 22 5.09 9.83 -10.96
N ASN A 23 6.08 10.46 -10.31
CA ASN A 23 6.92 9.82 -9.31
C ASN A 23 6.29 10.01 -7.92
N MET A 24 5.31 9.17 -7.60
CA MET A 24 4.56 9.20 -6.32
C MET A 24 4.18 10.62 -5.83
N PRO A 25 3.31 11.33 -6.57
CA PRO A 25 2.78 12.61 -6.12
C PRO A 25 2.02 12.50 -4.79
N GLU A 26 1.54 11.30 -4.41
CA GLU A 26 0.89 11.09 -3.12
C GLU A 26 1.82 11.34 -1.92
N LEU A 27 3.14 11.21 -2.06
CA LEU A 27 4.10 11.45 -0.97
C LEU A 27 4.20 12.94 -0.56
N LYS A 28 3.92 13.87 -1.48
CA LYS A 28 3.80 15.31 -1.19
C LYS A 28 2.42 15.70 -0.65
N ALA A 29 1.43 14.81 -0.72
CA ALA A 29 0.11 15.09 -0.19
C ALA A 29 0.11 14.98 1.35
N GLN A 30 -0.53 15.94 2.02
CA GLN A 30 -0.66 15.98 3.48
C GLN A 30 -1.20 14.67 4.09
N TYR A 31 -1.98 13.90 3.31
CA TYR A 31 -2.57 12.63 3.70
C TYR A 31 -2.02 11.41 2.94
N GLY A 32 -0.91 11.55 2.21
CA GLY A 32 -0.30 10.46 1.46
C GLY A 32 0.03 9.25 2.32
N TYR A 33 0.72 9.49 3.44
CA TYR A 33 1.15 8.44 4.36
C TYR A 33 -0.02 7.76 5.11
N PRO A 34 -1.02 8.50 5.65
CA PRO A 34 -2.22 7.87 6.20
C PRO A 34 -3.06 7.10 5.17
N ALA A 35 -3.29 7.67 3.98
CA ALA A 35 -4.03 7.00 2.90
C ALA A 35 -3.33 5.70 2.50
N ALA A 36 -2.00 5.73 2.52
CA ALA A 36 -1.18 4.59 2.26
C ALA A 36 -1.42 3.43 3.24
N LEU A 37 -1.34 3.72 4.53
CA LEU A 37 -1.60 2.74 5.59
C LEU A 37 -3.02 2.17 5.51
N VAL A 38 -4.01 3.00 5.20
CA VAL A 38 -5.42 2.58 5.01
C VAL A 38 -5.53 1.60 3.84
N PHE A 39 -4.88 1.90 2.71
CA PHE A 39 -4.88 1.02 1.55
C PHE A 39 -4.24 -0.35 1.86
N MET A 40 -3.10 -0.37 2.56
CA MET A 40 -2.49 -1.61 3.04
C MET A 40 -3.46 -2.40 3.93
N ALA A 41 -4.12 -1.73 4.88
CA ALA A 41 -5.07 -2.37 5.78
C ALA A 41 -6.26 -2.98 5.03
N VAL A 42 -6.81 -2.26 4.05
CA VAL A 42 -7.92 -2.77 3.21
C VAL A 42 -7.50 -4.00 2.43
N VAL A 43 -6.32 -3.99 1.80
CA VAL A 43 -5.79 -5.15 1.06
C VAL A 43 -5.56 -6.35 2.00
N ALA A 44 -5.00 -6.11 3.18
CA ALA A 44 -4.80 -7.16 4.19
C ALA A 44 -6.12 -7.80 4.62
N LEU A 45 -7.11 -6.98 4.97
CA LEU A 45 -8.43 -7.44 5.41
C LEU A 45 -9.17 -8.15 4.28
N GLY A 46 -9.09 -7.64 3.05
CA GLY A 46 -9.69 -8.26 1.87
C GLY A 46 -9.13 -9.65 1.60
N LEU A 47 -7.81 -9.83 1.71
CA LEU A 47 -7.17 -11.13 1.59
C LEU A 47 -7.60 -12.09 2.69
N VAL A 48 -7.58 -11.64 3.96
CA VAL A 48 -8.02 -12.47 5.10
C VAL A 48 -9.48 -12.89 4.94
N ALA A 49 -10.36 -11.97 4.53
CA ALA A 49 -11.77 -12.26 4.28
C ALA A 49 -11.94 -13.27 3.14
N PHE A 50 -11.20 -13.11 2.04
CA PHE A 50 -11.23 -14.02 0.89
C PHE A 50 -10.78 -15.44 1.26
N PHE A 51 -9.64 -15.57 1.96
CA PHE A 51 -9.13 -16.87 2.42
C PHE A 51 -10.09 -17.54 3.41
N ARG A 52 -10.70 -16.76 4.31
CA ARG A 52 -11.70 -17.27 5.25
C ARG A 52 -12.98 -17.72 4.57
N TRP A 53 -13.44 -17.00 3.54
CA TRP A 53 -14.60 -17.40 2.75
C TRP A 53 -14.37 -18.71 1.99
N LYS A 54 -13.17 -18.90 1.46
CA LYS A 54 -12.75 -20.14 0.78
C LYS A 54 -12.52 -21.32 1.74
N LYS A 55 -12.60 -21.13 3.06
CA LYS A 55 -12.18 -22.11 4.09
C LYS A 55 -10.75 -22.64 3.89
N TRP A 56 -9.90 -21.81 3.31
CA TRP A 56 -8.47 -22.13 3.13
C TRP A 56 -7.65 -21.75 4.36
N LEU A 57 -8.31 -21.20 5.38
CA LEU A 57 -7.77 -20.65 6.62
C LEU A 57 -8.70 -21.00 7.78
#